data_AF-S4PYZ0-F1
#
_entry.id   AF-S4PYZ0-F1
#
_cell.length_a   1.000
_cell.length_b   1.000
_cell.length_c   1.000
_cell.angle_alpha   90.00
_cell.angle_beta   90.00
_cell.angle_gamma   90.00
#
_symmetry.space_group_name_H-M   'P 1'
#
loop_
_entity.id
_entity.type
_entity.pdbx_description
1 polymer ?
#
loop_
_entity_poly.entity_id
_entity_poly.type
_entity_poly.pdbx_seq_one_letter_code
_entity_poly.pdbx_strand_id
1 'polypeptide(L)'
;GIFNGCHFYLHNYNVKHEISPTIVFTKASLSKLITDAGGVVLRRVPNPELIPDAEKLVPYHAREGSKLFNCSHYIIFKDMYEPMYNMT
;
A
#
# COMPACT_ATOMS: atom_id res chain seq x y z
N GLY A 1 3.16 -12.64 -6.61
CA GLY A 1 1.69 -12.50 -6.69
C GLY A 1 1.33 -11.14 -7.22
N ILE A 2 0.04 -10.77 -7.19
CA ILE A 2 -0.49 -9.54 -7.82
C ILE A 2 0.15 -8.24 -7.29
N PHE A 3 0.73 -8.27 -6.08
CA PHE A 3 1.40 -7.12 -5.46
C PHE A 3 2.93 -7.21 -5.45
N ASN A 4 3.52 -8.04 -6.33
CA ASN A 4 4.98 -8.11 -6.44
C ASN A 4 5.57 -6.74 -6.83
N GLY A 5 6.54 -6.28 -6.03
CA GLY A 5 7.16 -4.96 -6.17
C GLY A 5 6.42 -3.83 -5.44
N CYS A 6 5.35 -4.12 -4.69
CA CYS A 6 4.55 -3.12 -3.99
C CYS A 6 4.74 -3.16 -2.47
N HIS A 7 4.79 -1.97 -1.85
CA HIS A 7 4.89 -1.72 -0.42
C HIS A 7 3.67 -0.92 0.05
N PHE A 8 3.05 -1.33 1.15
CA PHE A 8 1.79 -0.78 1.63
C PHE A 8 1.87 -0.34 3.07
N TYR A 9 1.51 0.91 3.35
CA TYR A 9 1.26 1.39 4.69
C TYR A 9 -0.25 1.51 4.94
N LEU A 10 -0.75 0.84 5.98
CA LEU A 10 -2.17 0.90 6.38
C LEU A 10 -2.37 2.01 7.41
N HIS A 11 -2.79 3.19 6.96
CA HIS A 11 -2.99 4.36 7.82
C HIS A 11 -4.31 4.28 8.60
N ASN A 12 -4.24 4.44 9.92
CA ASN A 12 -5.40 4.45 10.84
C ASN A 12 -6.35 3.25 10.75
N TYR A 13 -5.86 2.10 10.28
CA TYR A 13 -6.59 0.83 10.34
C TYR A 13 -6.54 0.22 11.76
N ASN A 14 -7.21 0.85 12.72
CA ASN A 14 -7.26 0.41 14.12
C ASN A 14 -8.60 -0.26 14.47
N VAL A 15 -9.59 -0.20 13.57
CA VAL A 15 -10.94 -0.74 13.76
C VAL A 15 -11.30 -1.71 12.64
N LYS A 16 -12.29 -2.57 12.92
CA LYS A 16 -12.91 -3.42 11.90
C LYS A 16 -13.52 -2.55 10.81
N HIS A 17 -13.28 -2.92 9.56
CA HIS A 17 -13.81 -2.25 8.38
C HIS A 17 -14.82 -3.16 7.70
N GLU A 18 -16.10 -2.84 7.83
CA GLU A 18 -17.18 -3.58 7.20
C GLU A 18 -17.43 -3.01 5.80
N ILE A 19 -17.21 -3.83 4.77
CA ILE A 19 -17.58 -3.51 3.38
C ILE A 19 -19.01 -4.00 3.10
N SER A 20 -19.38 -5.13 3.70
CA SER A 20 -20.72 -5.69 3.67
C SER A 20 -20.99 -6.46 4.97
N PRO A 21 -22.24 -6.88 5.25
CA PRO A 21 -22.55 -7.69 6.43
C PRO A 21 -21.75 -9.00 6.54
N THR A 22 -21.22 -9.49 5.42
CA THR A 22 -20.44 -10.73 5.35
C THR A 22 -18.94 -10.50 5.16
N ILE A 23 -18.51 -9.27 4.86
CA ILE A 23 -17.13 -8.93 4.55
C ILE A 23 -16.65 -7.86 5.52
N VAL A 24 -15.92 -8.32 6.54
CA VAL A 24 -15.30 -7.47 7.55
C VAL A 24 -13.79 -7.64 7.48
N PHE A 25 -13.10 -6.55 7.15
CA PHE A 25 -11.64 -6.49 7.13
C PHE A 25 -11.09 -5.99 8.45
N THR A 26 -10.04 -6.65 8.92
CA THR A 26 -9.18 -6.12 10.00
C THR A 26 -7.84 -5.74 9.41
N LYS A 27 -7.04 -4.95 10.14
CA LYS A 27 -5.63 -4.74 9.79
C LYS A 27 -4.90 -6.05 9.57
N ALA A 28 -5.17 -7.07 10.39
CA ALA A 28 -4.56 -8.38 10.27
C ALA A 28 -4.96 -9.08 8.96
N SER A 29 -6.26 -9.07 8.62
CA SER A 29 -6.77 -9.66 7.37
C SER A 29 -6.19 -8.95 6.13
N LEU A 30 -6.14 -7.61 6.14
CA LEU A 30 -5.55 -6.83 5.04
C LEU A 30 -4.04 -7.07 4.92
N SER A 31 -3.33 -7.08 6.06
CA SER A 31 -1.89 -7.37 6.07
C SER A 31 -1.62 -8.75 5.49
N LYS A 32 -2.41 -9.76 5.89
CA LYS A 32 -2.29 -11.12 5.37
C LYS A 32 -2.58 -11.18 3.87
N LEU A 33 -3.64 -10.51 3.40
CA LEU A 33 -3.97 -10.44 1.97
C LEU A 33 -2.82 -9.84 1.17
N ILE A 34 -2.21 -8.75 1.67
CA ILE A 34 -1.07 -8.10 1.02
C ILE A 34 0.12 -9.05 0.93
N THR A 35 0.49 -9.70 2.04
CA THR A 35 1.63 -10.61 2.08
C THR A 35 1.41 -11.87 1.25
N ASP A 36 0.22 -12.47 1.31
CA ASP A 36 -0.12 -13.67 0.53
C ASP A 36 -0.12 -13.34 -0.99
N ALA A 37 -0.43 -12.10 -1.36
CA ALA A 37 -0.33 -11.60 -2.73
C ALA A 37 1.09 -11.17 -3.16
N GLY A 38 2.09 -11.26 -2.27
CA GLY A 38 3.50 -10.93 -2.56
C GLY A 38 3.88 -9.46 -2.42
N GLY A 39 3.07 -8.67 -1.71
CA GLY A 39 3.41 -7.30 -1.32
C GLY A 39 4.02 -7.22 0.09
N VAL A 40 4.57 -6.06 0.44
CA VAL A 40 5.19 -5.80 1.74
C VAL A 40 4.32 -4.85 2.56
N VAL A 41 4.13 -5.15 3.86
CA VAL A 41 3.41 -4.27 4.79
C VAL A 41 4.40 -3.42 5.59
N LEU A 42 4.30 -2.11 5.43
CA LEU A 42 5.14 -1.12 6.10
C LEU A 42 4.64 -0.83 7.51
N ARG A 43 5.58 -0.65 8.44
CA ARG A 43 5.30 -0.26 9.84
C ARG A 43 5.23 1.26 10.03
N ARG A 44 5.80 2.03 9.10
CA ARG A 44 5.89 3.50 9.14
C ARG A 44 5.40 4.05 7.80
N VAL A 45 4.91 5.29 7.82
CA VAL A 45 4.55 6.03 6.60
C VAL A 45 5.81 6.13 5.72
N PRO A 46 5.74 5.80 4.41
CA PRO A 46 6.87 5.97 3.52
C PRO A 46 7.14 7.47 3.28
N ASN A 47 8.41 7.87 3.31
CA ASN A 47 8.85 9.19 2.86
C ASN A 47 9.46 9.04 1.46
N PRO A 48 8.89 9.66 0.42
CA PRO A 48 9.37 9.52 -0.96
C PRO A 48 10.84 9.91 -1.16
N GLU A 49 11.36 10.84 -0.36
CA GLU A 49 12.75 11.30 -0.43
C GLU A 49 13.76 10.33 0.21
N LEU A 50 13.28 9.39 1.03
CA LEU A 50 14.11 8.48 1.81
C LEU A 50 13.89 7.00 1.46
N ILE A 51 13.18 6.71 0.37
CA ILE A 51 12.98 5.32 -0.09
C ILE A 51 14.35 4.76 -0.52
N PRO A 52 14.81 3.64 0.05
CA PRO A 52 16.05 2.98 -0.38
C PRO A 52 15.99 2.58 -1.85
N ASP A 53 17.12 2.64 -2.58
CA ASP A 53 17.14 2.28 -4.00
C ASP A 53 16.69 0.83 -4.26
N ALA A 54 16.96 -0.08 -3.31
CA ALA A 54 16.50 -1.47 -3.38
C ALA A 54 14.97 -1.63 -3.30
N GLU A 55 14.26 -0.63 -2.76
CA GLU A 55 12.79 -0.64 -2.61
C GLU A 55 12.08 0.16 -3.72
N LYS A 56 12.84 0.88 -4.58
CA LYS A 56 12.34 1.58 -5.78
C LYS A 56 12.06 0.60 -6.92
N LEU A 57 11.25 -0.41 -6.64
CA LEU A 57 10.87 -1.48 -7.56
C LEU A 57 9.80 -1.02 -8.55
N VAL A 58 9.69 -1.72 -9.68
CA VAL A 58 8.58 -1.57 -10.62
C VAL A 58 7.52 -2.61 -10.29
N PRO A 59 6.25 -2.23 -10.01
CA PRO A 59 5.18 -3.20 -9.79
C PRO A 59 4.99 -4.08 -11.03
N TYR A 60 5.21 -5.39 -10.88
CA TYR A 60 5.25 -6.33 -12.01
C TYR A 60 3.95 -6.37 -12.82
N HIS A 61 2.82 -6.17 -12.15
CA HIS A 61 1.49 -6.21 -12.76
C HIS A 61 0.96 -4.82 -13.18
N ALA A 62 1.75 -3.75 -13.02
CA ALA A 62 1.36 -2.44 -13.52
C ALA A 62 1.52 -2.40 -15.04
N ARG A 63 0.55 -1.80 -15.73
CA ARG A 63 0.65 -1.54 -17.17
C ARG A 63 1.81 -0.59 -17.43
N GLU A 64 2.68 -0.96 -18.37
CA GLU A 64 3.77 -0.11 -18.83
C GLU A 64 3.28 1.28 -19.27
N GLY A 65 4.00 2.32 -18.87
CA GLY A 65 3.64 3.73 -19.13
C GLY A 65 2.47 4.27 -18.31
N SER A 66 1.84 3.47 -17.44
CA SER A 66 0.83 3.96 -16.51
C SER A 66 1.47 4.69 -15.32
N LYS A 67 0.67 5.51 -14.60
CA LYS A 67 1.13 6.15 -13.35
C LYS A 67 1.57 5.14 -12.28
N LEU A 68 1.00 3.93 -12.30
CA LEU A 68 1.33 2.87 -11.35
C LEU A 68 2.64 2.15 -11.69
N PHE A 69 3.13 2.27 -12.92
CA PHE A 69 4.38 1.64 -13.35
C PHE A 69 5.60 2.15 -12.55
N ASN A 70 5.59 3.43 -12.18
CA ASN A 70 6.66 4.07 -11.40
C ASN A 70 6.28 4.29 -9.93
N CYS A 71 5.23 3.62 -9.43
CA CYS A 71 4.75 3.80 -8.05
C CYS A 71 4.75 2.47 -7.30
N SER A 72 5.74 2.27 -6.43
CA SER A 72 5.87 1.05 -5.62
C SER A 72 5.35 1.19 -4.19
N HIS A 73 5.04 2.39 -3.72
CA HIS A 73 4.67 2.65 -2.32
C HIS A 73 3.28 3.24 -2.22
N TYR A 74 2.43 2.61 -1.42
CA TYR A 74 1.02 2.92 -1.31
C TYR A 74 0.64 3.21 0.14
N ILE A 75 -0.08 4.30 0.35
CA ILE A 75 -0.73 4.59 1.62
C ILE A 75 -2.21 4.27 1.47
N ILE A 76 -2.68 3.26 2.18
CA ILE A 76 -4.09 2.87 2.18
C ILE A 76 -4.75 3.48 3.40
N PHE A 77 -5.79 4.26 3.16
CA PHE A 77 -6.56 4.98 4.17
C PHE A 77 -8.06 4.88 3.86
N LYS A 78 -8.91 5.17 4.85
CA LYS A 78 -10.36 5.19 4.68
C LYS A 78 -10.90 6.62 4.67
N ASP A 79 -10.50 7.41 5.67
CA ASP A 79 -10.88 8.81 5.81
C ASP A 79 -9.86 9.70 5.10
N MET A 80 -10.03 11.03 5.12
CA MET A 80 -9.05 11.92 4.47
C MET A 80 -7.64 11.71 5.03
N TYR A 81 -6.71 11.41 4.13
CA TYR A 81 -5.28 11.46 4.41
C TYR A 81 -4.70 12.68 3.71
N GLU A 82 -4.20 13.63 4.50
CA GLU A 82 -3.44 14.76 3.97
C GLU A 82 -1.98 14.34 3.78
N PRO A 83 -1.47 14.33 2.53
CA PRO A 83 -0.06 14.03 2.29
C PRO A 83 0.83 15.06 2.96
N MET A 84 1.80 14.59 3.74
CA MET A 84 2.79 15.46 4.40
C MET A 84 3.86 16.01 3.44
N TYR A 85 3.85 15.57 2.18
CA TYR A 85 4.86 15.89 1.18
C TYR A 85 4.21 16.40 -0.10
N ASN A 86 4.91 17.30 -0.80
CA ASN A 86 4.49 17.78 -2.11
C ASN A 86 4.60 16.66 -3.13
N MET A 87 3.44 16.15 -3.56
CA MET A 87 3.32 15.19 -4.65
C MET A 87 3.29 15.95 -5.98
N THR A 88 4.36 16.69 -6.31
CA THR A 88 4.50 17.42 -7.59
C THR A 88 4.76 16.50 -8.76
#